data_AF-A0AB33A523-F1
#
_entry.id   AF-A0AB33A523-F1
#
_cell.length_a   1.000
_cell.length_b   1.000
_cell.length_c   1.000
_cell.angle_alpha   90.00
_cell.angle_beta   90.00
_cell.angle_gamma   90.00
#
_symmetry.space_group_name_H-M   'P 1'
#
loop_
_entity.id
_entity.type
_entity.pdbx_description
1 polymer ?
#
loop_
_entity_poly.entity_id
_entity_poly.type
_entity_poly.pdbx_seq_one_letter_code
_entity_poly.pdbx_strand_id
1 'polypeptide(L)'
;MKKNLMLATIAASVVAVGLSACGSTSAPEAQPSPDVFPAERACADIPKPSDPHGLIGDNWLTDNACAVFNMNRPGEGVDGDQAAKIVYDARMKAFMGKRDIAILARQGNAQISTPSGVETDFKGAIAQRRAALKQELTDSGLALQGKAPEGFHISYLKGEGR
;
A
#
# COMPACT_ATOMS: atom_id res chain seq x y z
N MET A 1 -57.96 23.30 30.78
CA MET A 1 -56.90 23.35 29.74
C MET A 1 -55.93 22.22 29.99
N LYS A 2 -55.73 21.35 28.99
CA LYS A 2 -54.86 20.17 29.02
C LYS A 2 -53.38 20.56 28.94
N LYS A 3 -52.51 19.85 29.65
CA LYS A 3 -51.13 19.62 29.23
C LYS A 3 -50.78 18.15 29.47
N ASN A 4 -50.59 17.46 28.35
CA ASN A 4 -50.06 16.11 28.27
C ASN A 4 -48.53 16.20 28.35
N LEU A 5 -47.90 15.34 29.14
CA LEU A 5 -46.51 14.94 28.89
C LEU A 5 -46.45 13.42 29.01
N MET A 6 -46.42 12.77 27.85
CA MET A 6 -46.24 11.33 27.67
C MET A 6 -44.78 10.97 27.92
N LEU A 7 -44.53 10.02 28.82
CA LEU A 7 -43.23 9.39 29.03
C LEU A 7 -43.32 7.91 28.64
N ALA A 8 -42.62 7.63 27.54
CA ALA A 8 -41.93 6.40 27.15
C ALA A 8 -42.36 5.06 27.77
N THR A 9 -42.86 4.15 26.92
CA THR A 9 -42.62 2.70 27.03
C THR A 9 -42.78 2.07 25.64
N ILE A 10 -41.65 1.69 25.00
CA ILE A 10 -41.67 0.81 23.84
C ILE A 10 -40.86 -0.46 24.18
N ALA A 11 -41.64 -1.52 24.34
CA ALA A 11 -41.39 -2.94 24.13
C ALA A 11 -39.96 -3.50 24.25
N ALA A 12 -39.75 -4.28 25.31
CA ALA A 12 -38.83 -5.40 25.30
C ALA A 12 -39.39 -6.52 24.42
N SER A 13 -38.60 -6.98 23.45
CA SER A 13 -38.87 -8.22 22.69
C SER A 13 -37.53 -8.88 22.39
N VAL A 14 -37.00 -9.60 23.38
CA VAL A 14 -35.86 -10.51 23.19
C VAL A 14 -36.43 -11.91 23.13
N VAL A 15 -36.52 -12.46 21.92
CA VAL A 15 -36.73 -13.90 21.71
C VAL A 15 -35.73 -14.39 20.69
N ALA A 16 -35.13 -15.53 21.05
CA ALA A 16 -34.48 -16.54 20.21
C ALA A 16 -32.93 -16.56 20.16
N VAL A 17 -32.39 -17.31 21.13
CA VAL A 17 -31.44 -18.43 20.97
C VAL A 17 -30.55 -18.47 19.71
N GLY A 18 -29.24 -18.29 19.96
CA GLY A 18 -28.27 -19.37 19.95
C GLY A 18 -27.79 -19.89 18.59
N LEU A 19 -26.54 -19.57 18.25
CA LEU A 19 -25.62 -20.51 17.60
C LEU A 19 -24.18 -20.17 18.03
N SER A 20 -23.66 -20.97 18.95
CA SER A 20 -22.24 -21.02 19.29
C SER A 20 -21.51 -21.87 18.25
N ALA A 21 -20.66 -21.27 17.42
CA ALA A 21 -19.60 -21.98 16.71
C ALA A 21 -18.48 -21.01 16.25
N CYS A 22 -17.26 -21.37 16.63
CA CYS A 22 -15.97 -20.96 16.04
C CYS A 22 -15.44 -19.55 16.33
N GLY A 23 -14.76 -19.44 17.48
CA GLY A 23 -13.38 -18.97 17.59
C GLY A 23 -12.88 -17.91 16.60
N SER A 24 -12.88 -16.67 17.05
CA SER A 24 -11.73 -15.74 17.03
C SER A 24 -12.26 -14.40 17.49
N THR A 25 -11.68 -13.86 18.55
CA THR A 25 -11.86 -12.48 18.97
C THR A 25 -11.71 -11.55 17.76
N SER A 26 -12.81 -11.05 17.22
CA SER A 26 -12.77 -9.82 16.43
C SER A 26 -12.40 -8.74 17.42
N ALA A 27 -11.10 -8.52 17.59
CA ALA A 27 -10.64 -7.26 18.14
C ALA A 27 -11.31 -6.20 17.25
N PRO A 28 -12.03 -5.21 17.83
CA PRO A 28 -12.57 -4.14 17.03
C PRO A 28 -11.41 -3.58 16.21
N GLU A 29 -11.57 -3.55 14.88
CA GLU A 29 -10.60 -2.89 14.00
C GLU A 29 -10.37 -1.51 14.61
N ALA A 30 -9.14 -1.26 15.04
CA ALA A 30 -8.78 -0.01 15.67
C ALA A 30 -9.29 1.11 14.77
N GLN A 31 -10.15 1.97 15.32
CA GLN A 31 -10.63 3.14 14.59
C GLN A 31 -9.41 3.82 13.97
N PRO A 32 -9.43 4.18 12.67
CA PRO A 32 -8.27 4.77 12.03
C PRO A 32 -7.81 5.94 12.89
N SER A 33 -6.60 5.82 13.43
CA SER A 33 -6.02 6.90 14.22
C SER A 33 -6.11 8.15 13.35
N PRO A 34 -6.68 9.26 13.85
CA PRO A 34 -6.92 10.47 13.06
C PRO A 34 -5.62 11.03 12.46
N ASP A 35 -4.49 10.54 12.94
CA ASP A 35 -3.18 10.97 12.55
C ASP A 35 -2.56 10.15 11.40
N VAL A 36 -2.96 8.90 11.11
CA VAL A 36 -2.26 8.04 10.12
C VAL A 36 -2.93 8.14 8.75
N PHE A 37 -2.17 8.33 7.66
CA PHE A 37 -2.70 8.11 6.31
C PHE A 37 -3.21 6.65 6.20
N PRO A 38 -4.53 6.41 6.11
CA PRO A 38 -5.05 5.04 6.13
C PRO A 38 -4.46 4.27 4.95
N ALA A 39 -4.25 2.96 5.13
CA ALA A 39 -3.88 2.10 4.01
C ALA A 39 -4.87 2.29 2.85
N GLU A 40 -4.38 2.21 1.61
CA GLU A 40 -5.24 2.42 0.45
C GLU A 40 -6.25 1.27 0.35
N ARG A 41 -7.55 1.58 0.52
CA ARG A 41 -8.61 0.56 0.68
C ARG A 41 -8.78 -0.36 -0.52
N ALA A 42 -8.51 0.14 -1.72
CA ALA A 42 -8.59 -0.63 -2.97
C ALA A 42 -7.22 -1.20 -3.40
N CYS A 43 -6.23 -1.23 -2.50
CA CYS A 43 -4.90 -1.74 -2.79
C CYS A 43 -4.73 -3.14 -2.20
N ALA A 44 -4.33 -4.08 -3.03
CA ALA A 44 -3.82 -5.39 -2.62
C ALA A 44 -2.32 -5.42 -2.87
N ASP A 45 -1.55 -5.81 -1.85
CA ASP A 45 -0.10 -5.88 -2.00
C ASP A 45 0.30 -7.02 -2.96
N ILE A 46 1.43 -6.85 -3.63
CA ILE A 46 1.96 -7.87 -4.54
C ILE A 46 2.81 -8.85 -3.72
N PRO A 47 2.47 -10.15 -3.67
CA PRO A 47 3.29 -11.13 -2.98
C PRO A 47 4.60 -11.37 -3.75
N LYS A 48 5.66 -11.76 -3.02
CA LYS A 48 6.93 -12.17 -3.63
C LYS A 48 6.67 -13.38 -4.55
N PRO A 49 7.03 -13.33 -5.85
CA PRO A 49 6.85 -14.46 -6.74
C PRO A 49 7.84 -15.58 -6.41
N SER A 50 7.58 -16.77 -6.94
CA SER A 50 8.54 -17.88 -6.90
C SER A 50 9.83 -17.49 -7.63
N ASP A 51 10.97 -17.83 -7.03
CA ASP A 51 12.31 -17.46 -7.52
C ASP A 51 13.28 -18.66 -7.44
N PRO A 52 13.00 -19.74 -8.19
CA PRO A 52 13.79 -20.99 -8.11
C PRO A 52 15.25 -20.81 -8.51
N HIS A 53 15.57 -19.82 -9.35
CA HIS A 53 16.93 -19.52 -9.79
C HIS A 53 17.58 -18.35 -9.04
N GLY A 54 16.94 -17.82 -7.99
CA GLY A 54 17.51 -16.78 -7.13
C GLY A 54 17.79 -15.44 -7.84
N LEU A 55 16.97 -15.07 -8.83
CA LEU A 55 17.10 -13.84 -9.61
C LEU A 55 16.77 -12.59 -8.79
N ILE A 56 15.82 -12.70 -7.85
CA ILE A 56 15.39 -11.58 -7.01
C ILE A 56 16.40 -11.35 -5.89
N GLY A 57 16.82 -12.43 -5.21
CA GLY A 57 17.64 -12.33 -4.01
C GLY A 57 17.05 -11.37 -2.97
N ASP A 58 17.87 -10.42 -2.51
CA ASP A 58 17.51 -9.38 -1.53
C ASP A 58 16.85 -8.14 -2.16
N ASN A 59 16.65 -8.13 -3.48
CA ASN A 59 16.07 -6.98 -4.19
C ASN A 59 14.55 -6.91 -4.08
N TRP A 60 13.91 -7.77 -3.29
CA TRP A 60 12.47 -7.68 -3.04
C TRP A 60 12.15 -6.54 -2.07
N LEU A 61 11.17 -5.69 -2.41
CA LEU A 61 10.64 -4.72 -1.45
C LEU A 61 9.75 -5.45 -0.43
N THR A 62 10.22 -5.54 0.80
CA THR A 62 9.51 -6.19 1.92
C THR A 62 8.37 -5.35 2.48
N ASP A 63 8.42 -4.04 2.28
CA ASP A 63 7.35 -3.14 2.71
C ASP A 63 6.05 -3.46 1.97
N ASN A 64 4.93 -3.34 2.69
CA ASN A 64 3.61 -3.42 2.10
C ASN A 64 3.35 -2.17 1.27
N ALA A 65 3.22 -2.32 -0.06
CA ALA A 65 3.04 -1.20 -0.98
C ALA A 65 1.78 -0.37 -0.65
N CYS A 66 0.74 -0.99 -0.07
CA CYS A 66 -0.52 -0.34 0.29
C CYS A 66 -0.44 0.49 1.58
N ALA A 67 0.65 0.35 2.34
CA ALA A 67 0.85 0.99 3.65
C ALA A 67 2.18 1.76 3.74
N VAL A 68 2.84 2.00 2.61
CA VAL A 68 4.01 2.90 2.55
C VAL A 68 3.61 4.29 3.06
N PHE A 69 4.47 4.87 3.90
CA PHE A 69 4.30 6.17 4.54
C PHE A 69 3.02 6.32 5.37
N ASN A 70 2.79 5.40 6.30
CA ASN A 70 1.85 5.55 7.42
C ASN A 70 2.34 6.58 8.47
N MET A 71 2.88 7.71 8.01
CA MET A 71 3.34 8.79 8.88
C MET A 71 2.20 9.69 9.30
N ASN A 72 2.38 10.33 10.46
CA ASN A 72 1.28 11.01 11.13
C ASN A 72 1.23 12.53 10.95
N ARG A 73 2.34 13.11 10.50
CA ARG A 73 2.47 14.56 10.30
C ARG A 73 3.40 14.81 9.12
N PRO A 74 2.93 15.48 8.06
CA PRO A 74 3.81 15.97 7.03
C PRO A 74 4.75 17.05 7.60
N GLY A 75 5.87 17.29 6.93
CA GLY A 75 6.82 18.32 7.32
C GLY A 75 6.28 19.74 7.13
N GLU A 76 7.02 20.72 7.63
CA GLU A 76 6.69 22.13 7.46
C GLU A 76 6.51 22.48 5.98
N GLY A 77 5.47 23.27 5.66
CA GLY A 77 5.16 23.67 4.28
C GLY A 77 4.43 22.63 3.43
N VAL A 78 4.12 21.44 3.97
CA VAL A 78 3.32 20.41 3.29
C VAL A 78 1.97 20.29 3.99
N ASP A 79 0.92 20.76 3.33
CA ASP A 79 -0.45 20.61 3.83
C ASP A 79 -0.97 19.16 3.69
N GLY A 80 -2.13 18.88 4.29
CA GLY A 80 -2.72 17.54 4.30
C GLY A 80 -3.08 17.01 2.91
N ASP A 81 -3.52 17.88 1.99
CA ASP A 81 -3.91 17.49 0.63
C ASP A 81 -2.68 17.12 -0.20
N GLN A 82 -1.62 17.94 -0.10
CA GLN A 82 -0.35 17.67 -0.74
C GLN A 82 0.30 16.40 -0.19
N ALA A 83 0.26 16.21 1.13
CA ALA A 83 0.76 15.01 1.78
C ALA A 83 0.01 13.76 1.30
N ALA A 84 -1.32 13.80 1.20
CA ALA A 84 -2.13 12.70 0.69
C ALA A 84 -1.75 12.31 -0.75
N LYS A 85 -1.48 13.30 -1.62
CA LYS A 85 -1.02 13.05 -3.00
C LYS A 85 0.36 12.40 -3.04
N ILE A 86 1.31 12.90 -2.23
CA ILE A 86 2.66 12.32 -2.13
C ILE A 86 2.60 10.87 -1.64
N VAL A 87 1.79 10.59 -0.62
CA VAL A 87 1.63 9.24 -0.08
C VAL A 87 0.97 8.30 -1.10
N TYR A 88 -0.07 8.76 -1.79
CA TYR A 88 -0.69 7.98 -2.86
C TYR A 88 0.30 7.65 -3.97
N ASP A 89 1.06 8.64 -4.45
CA ASP A 89 2.10 8.48 -5.47
C ASP A 89 3.18 7.48 -5.05
N ALA A 90 3.67 7.58 -3.81
CA ALA A 90 4.65 6.67 -3.26
C ALA A 90 4.15 5.21 -3.21
N ARG A 91 2.89 5.02 -2.80
CA ARG A 91 2.25 3.69 -2.77
C ARG A 91 2.09 3.10 -4.17
N MET A 92 1.72 3.93 -5.15
CA MET A 92 1.66 3.51 -6.55
C MET A 92 3.05 3.17 -7.12
N LYS A 93 4.08 3.96 -6.81
CA LYS A 93 5.48 3.66 -7.17
C LYS A 93 5.95 2.33 -6.55
N ALA A 94 5.67 2.10 -5.26
CA ALA A 94 5.95 0.84 -4.58
C ALA A 94 5.25 -0.36 -5.24
N PHE A 95 3.95 -0.22 -5.52
CA PHE A 95 3.16 -1.25 -6.19
C PHE A 95 3.71 -1.58 -7.58
N MET A 96 3.92 -0.56 -8.42
CA MET A 96 4.45 -0.73 -9.77
C MET A 96 5.87 -1.30 -9.75
N GLY A 97 6.73 -0.86 -8.83
CA GLY A 97 8.07 -1.40 -8.68
C GLY A 97 8.09 -2.88 -8.29
N LYS A 98 7.23 -3.31 -7.35
CA LYS A 98 7.06 -4.74 -7.03
C LYS A 98 6.55 -5.53 -8.24
N ARG A 99 5.62 -4.96 -9.00
CA ARG A 99 5.09 -5.57 -10.23
C ARG A 99 6.20 -5.76 -11.27
N ASP A 100 7.00 -4.74 -11.52
CA ASP A 100 8.08 -4.76 -12.52
C ASP A 100 9.12 -5.82 -12.15
N ILE A 101 9.56 -5.86 -10.89
CA ILE A 101 10.48 -6.90 -10.39
C ILE A 101 9.87 -8.30 -10.56
N ALA A 102 8.59 -8.47 -10.27
CA ALA A 102 7.92 -9.75 -10.43
C ALA A 102 7.75 -10.18 -11.89
N ILE A 103 7.61 -9.23 -12.82
CA ILE A 103 7.61 -9.51 -14.27
C ILE A 103 9.02 -9.95 -14.71
N LEU A 104 10.05 -9.18 -14.35
CA LEU A 104 11.44 -9.50 -14.67
C LEU A 104 11.85 -10.87 -14.14
N ALA A 105 11.51 -11.19 -12.89
CA ALA A 105 11.81 -12.48 -12.29
C ALA A 105 11.10 -13.63 -13.02
N ARG A 106 9.82 -13.47 -13.39
CA ARG A 106 9.09 -14.50 -14.14
C ARG A 106 9.69 -14.73 -15.53
N GLN A 107 10.01 -13.64 -16.24
CA GLN A 107 10.65 -13.71 -17.56
C GLN A 107 12.03 -14.38 -17.49
N GLY A 108 12.86 -13.99 -16.52
CA GLY A 108 14.18 -14.59 -16.35
C GLY A 108 14.12 -16.06 -15.94
N ASN A 109 13.21 -16.43 -15.03
CA ASN A 109 13.05 -17.84 -14.66
C ASN A 109 12.60 -18.68 -15.86
N ALA A 110 11.69 -18.16 -16.69
CA ALA A 110 11.26 -18.84 -17.91
C ALA A 110 12.40 -18.97 -18.95
N GLN A 111 13.20 -17.91 -19.16
CA GLN A 111 14.33 -17.95 -20.08
C GLN A 111 15.40 -18.96 -19.64
N ILE A 112 15.75 -19.00 -18.35
CA ILE A 112 16.74 -19.96 -17.82
C ILE A 112 16.25 -21.40 -18.00
N SER A 113 14.96 -21.64 -17.76
CA SER A 113 14.37 -22.98 -17.91
C SER A 113 14.17 -23.40 -19.37
N THR A 114 14.15 -22.47 -20.32
CA THR A 114 14.05 -22.77 -21.76
C THR A 114 14.89 -21.78 -22.57
N PRO A 115 16.23 -21.93 -22.57
CA PRO A 115 17.12 -20.95 -23.20
C PRO A 115 16.87 -20.86 -24.71
N SER A 116 16.61 -19.66 -25.19
CA SER A 116 16.53 -19.35 -26.62
C SER A 116 16.86 -17.88 -26.87
N GLY A 117 17.55 -17.60 -27.99
CA GLY A 117 17.86 -16.22 -28.39
C GLY A 117 18.89 -15.51 -27.50
N VAL A 118 18.72 -14.18 -27.37
CA VAL A 118 19.63 -13.30 -26.61
C VAL A 118 19.42 -13.50 -25.10
N GLU A 119 20.49 -13.81 -24.39
CA GLU A 119 20.50 -13.91 -22.93
C GLU A 119 20.42 -12.51 -22.29
N THR A 120 19.40 -12.29 -21.46
CA THR A 120 19.21 -11.02 -20.75
C THR A 120 19.73 -11.14 -19.33
N ASP A 121 20.50 -10.15 -18.86
CA ASP A 121 20.89 -10.05 -17.45
C ASP A 121 19.71 -9.61 -16.57
N PHE A 122 18.82 -10.55 -16.27
CA PHE A 122 17.65 -10.29 -15.43
C PHE A 122 18.02 -9.95 -14.00
N LYS A 123 19.13 -10.49 -13.46
CA LYS A 123 19.57 -10.18 -12.10
C LYS A 123 20.03 -8.72 -11.99
N GLY A 124 20.80 -8.24 -12.96
CA GLY A 124 21.18 -6.84 -13.09
C GLY A 124 19.97 -5.92 -13.28
N ALA A 125 19.04 -6.27 -14.17
CA ALA A 125 17.83 -5.49 -14.40
C ALA A 125 16.94 -5.37 -13.14
N ILE A 126 16.79 -6.46 -12.38
CA ILE A 126 16.06 -6.45 -11.10
C ILE A 126 16.76 -5.54 -10.08
N ALA A 127 18.09 -5.65 -9.94
CA ALA A 127 18.86 -4.81 -9.02
C ALA A 127 18.74 -3.32 -9.37
N GLN A 128 18.83 -2.98 -10.66
CA GLN A 128 18.66 -1.62 -11.16
C GLN A 128 17.25 -1.09 -10.87
N ARG A 129 16.20 -1.89 -11.14
CA ARG A 129 14.82 -1.48 -10.84
C ARG A 129 14.60 -1.26 -9.35
N ARG A 130 15.17 -2.11 -8.49
CA ARG A 130 15.07 -1.96 -7.03
C ARG A 130 15.81 -0.73 -6.52
N ALA A 131 16.97 -0.40 -7.09
CA ALA A 131 17.73 0.80 -6.78
C ALA A 131 16.95 2.06 -7.17
N ALA A 132 16.39 2.09 -8.38
CA ALA A 132 15.51 3.17 -8.83
C ALA A 132 14.29 3.32 -7.90
N LEU A 133 13.64 2.21 -7.54
CA LEU A 133 12.50 2.22 -6.60
C LEU A 133 12.89 2.77 -5.23
N LYS A 134 14.09 2.43 -4.74
CA LYS A 134 14.60 2.96 -3.47
C LYS A 134 14.69 4.49 -3.54
N GLN A 135 15.26 5.01 -4.62
CA GLN A 135 15.40 6.45 -4.82
C GLN A 135 14.03 7.13 -4.93
N GLU A 136 13.12 6.58 -5.74
CA GLU A 136 11.74 7.07 -5.90
C GLU A 136 11.03 7.22 -4.54
N LEU A 137 11.15 6.22 -3.66
CA LEU A 137 10.56 6.26 -2.33
C LEU A 137 11.30 7.21 -1.40
N THR A 138 12.63 7.28 -1.46
CA THR A 138 13.41 8.27 -0.71
C THR A 138 12.98 9.70 -1.07
N ASP A 139 12.82 10.00 -2.36
CA ASP A 139 12.43 11.32 -2.83
C ASP A 139 11.00 11.67 -2.39
N SER A 140 10.06 10.72 -2.48
CA SER A 140 8.70 10.89 -1.94
C SER A 140 8.71 11.12 -0.42
N GLY A 141 9.57 10.41 0.33
CA GLY A 141 9.72 10.61 1.77
C GLY A 141 10.28 11.99 2.12
N LEU A 142 11.27 12.49 1.36
CA LEU A 142 11.82 13.83 1.52
C LEU A 142 10.79 14.91 1.17
N ALA A 143 10.03 14.71 0.09
CA ALA A 143 8.94 15.59 -0.29
C ALA A 143 7.86 15.65 0.82
N LEU A 144 7.49 14.52 1.42
CA LEU A 144 6.55 14.46 2.53
C LEU A 144 7.05 15.23 3.77
N GLN A 145 8.37 15.36 3.94
CA GLN A 145 9.02 16.13 5.00
C GLN A 145 9.22 17.62 4.67
N GLY A 146 8.68 18.11 3.55
CA GLY A 146 8.85 19.51 3.11
C GLY A 146 10.22 19.80 2.48
N LYS A 147 10.97 18.76 2.11
CA LYS A 147 12.31 18.83 1.54
C LYS A 147 12.36 18.18 0.15
N ALA A 148 11.37 18.47 -0.68
CA ALA A 148 11.27 17.88 -2.01
C ALA A 148 12.57 18.11 -2.81
N PRO A 149 13.23 17.06 -3.31
CA PRO A 149 14.40 17.20 -4.18
C PRO A 149 14.07 18.00 -5.45
N GLU A 150 15.09 18.59 -6.07
CA GLU A 150 14.93 19.25 -7.36
C GLU A 150 14.39 18.27 -8.41
N GLY A 151 13.38 18.68 -9.18
CA GLY A 151 12.72 17.82 -10.18
C GLY A 151 11.74 16.79 -9.62
N PHE A 152 11.51 16.77 -8.30
CA PHE A 152 10.45 15.94 -7.71
C PHE A 152 9.09 16.31 -8.30
N HIS A 153 8.38 15.28 -8.76
CA HIS A 153 7.02 15.41 -9.26
C HIS A 153 6.20 14.18 -8.89
N ILE A 154 4.90 14.39 -8.74
CA ILE A 154 3.92 13.33 -8.55
C ILE A 154 3.63 12.70 -9.90
N SER A 155 3.80 11.39 -10.01
CA SER A 155 3.58 10.62 -11.23
C SER A 155 2.19 9.98 -11.28
N TYR A 156 1.58 9.72 -10.11
CA TYR A 156 0.27 9.10 -9.96
C TYR A 156 -0.63 9.98 -9.09
N LEU A 157 -1.77 10.39 -9.63
CA LEU A 157 -2.81 11.12 -8.90
C LEU A 157 -4.06 10.25 -8.78
N LYS A 158 -4.70 10.28 -7.61
CA LYS A 158 -5.89 9.48 -7.34
C LYS A 158 -7.04 9.97 -8.21
N GLY A 159 -7.67 9.07 -8.95
CA GLY A 159 -8.78 9.39 -9.86
C GLY A 159 -8.35 9.88 -11.25
N GLU A 160 -7.05 10.14 -11.45
CA GLU A 160 -6.49 10.40 -12.78
C GLU A 160 -5.88 9.08 -13.28
N GLY A 161 -6.73 8.25 -13.90
CA GLY A 161 -6.26 7.07 -14.61
C GLY A 161 -5.27 7.48 -15.70
N ARG A 162 -4.08 6.87 -15.70
CA ARG A 162 -3.24 6.78 -16.90
C ARG A 162 -3.57 5.48 -17.62
#